data_AF-A0A849IH39-F1
#
_entry.id   AF-A0A849IH39-F1
#
_cell.length_a   1.000
_cell.length_b   1.000
_cell.length_c   1.000
_cell.angle_alpha   90.00
_cell.angle_beta   90.00
_cell.angle_gamma   90.00
#
_symmetry.space_group_name_H-M   'P 1'
#
loop_
_entity.id
_entity.type
_entity.pdbx_description
1 polymer ?
#
loop_
_entity_poly.entity_id
_entity_poly.type
_entity_poly.pdbx_seq_one_letter_code
_entity_poly.pdbx_strand_id
1 'polypeptide(L)'
;KISPNLKRALIAAEDAKFLDHEGFDWEGIHKAYEKDLKKGKLVAGGSTISQQLAKNLFLSGRRSFLRKGEESIITLMLEQVLGKRRIFEIYLNSIEWGNGIFGAEEAARQYFGTDAAHLSAYQAARLASMVPNPRFYDNHRNSAWLAKKTGIILSRMNASRVP
;
A
#
# COMPACT_ATOMS: atom_id res chain seq x y z
N LYS A 1 10.71 14.95 -2.43
CA LYS A 1 11.26 13.87 -3.30
C LYS A 1 11.16 12.56 -2.52
N ILE A 2 10.93 11.42 -3.16
CA ILE A 2 10.78 10.12 -2.47
C ILE A 2 11.76 9.10 -3.04
N SER A 3 12.41 8.32 -2.18
CA SER A 3 13.36 7.27 -2.53
C SER A 3 12.73 6.24 -3.48
N PRO A 4 13.42 5.84 -4.57
CA PRO A 4 12.98 4.72 -5.41
C PRO A 4 12.79 3.43 -4.61
N ASN A 5 13.52 3.26 -3.50
CA ASN A 5 13.34 2.11 -2.61
C ASN A 5 11.95 2.08 -2.00
N LEU A 6 11.46 3.22 -1.48
CA LEU A 6 10.13 3.29 -0.88
C LEU A 6 9.05 3.02 -1.92
N LYS A 7 9.20 3.60 -3.12
CA LYS A 7 8.30 3.34 -4.25
C LYS A 7 8.22 1.84 -4.58
N ARG A 8 9.36 1.17 -4.73
CA ARG A 8 9.42 -0.28 -5.01
C ARG A 8 8.84 -1.10 -3.87
N ALA A 9 9.14 -0.74 -2.62
CA ALA A 9 8.66 -1.45 -1.44
C ALA A 9 7.13 -1.44 -1.36
N LEU A 10 6.50 -0.30 -1.62
CA LEU A 10 5.04 -0.17 -1.59
C LEU A 10 4.36 -0.94 -2.71
N ILE A 11 4.88 -0.83 -3.94
CA ILE A 11 4.38 -1.62 -5.08
C ILE A 11 4.53 -3.11 -4.78
N ALA A 12 5.70 -3.57 -4.31
CA ALA A 12 5.91 -4.98 -3.96
C ALA A 12 5.00 -5.48 -2.82
N ALA A 13 4.65 -4.61 -1.88
CA ALA A 13 3.89 -4.96 -0.68
C ALA A 13 2.37 -4.96 -0.90
N GLU A 14 1.87 -3.94 -1.59
CA GLU A 14 0.45 -3.61 -1.70
C GLU A 14 -0.13 -3.99 -3.07
N ASP A 15 0.64 -3.84 -4.15
CA ASP A 15 0.12 -3.91 -5.51
C ASP A 15 1.21 -4.17 -6.57
N ALA A 16 1.66 -5.43 -6.67
CA ALA A 16 2.81 -5.78 -7.50
C ALA A 16 2.59 -5.55 -9.01
N LYS A 17 1.32 -5.43 -9.44
CA LYS A 17 0.89 -5.20 -10.82
C LYS A 17 0.36 -3.78 -11.02
N PHE A 18 0.68 -2.83 -10.12
CA PHE A 18 0.13 -1.47 -10.15
C PHE A 18 0.20 -0.77 -11.52
N LEU A 19 1.26 -1.04 -12.29
CA LEU A 19 1.46 -0.45 -13.63
C LEU A 19 0.75 -1.20 -14.76
N ASP A 20 0.24 -2.39 -14.49
CA ASP A 20 -0.30 -3.31 -15.50
C ASP A 20 -1.85 -3.33 -15.49
N HIS A 21 -2.50 -2.59 -14.60
CA HIS A 21 -3.96 -2.51 -14.51
C HIS A 21 -4.45 -1.06 -14.41
N GLU A 22 -5.76 -0.84 -14.60
CA GLU A 22 -6.42 0.48 -14.51
C GLU A 22 -7.33 0.50 -13.27
N GLY A 23 -6.73 0.48 -12.08
CA GLY A 23 -7.45 0.49 -10.80
C GLY A 23 -7.80 -0.87 -10.19
N PHE A 24 -7.92 -1.94 -10.98
CA PHE A 24 -8.29 -3.26 -10.47
C PHE A 24 -7.39 -4.38 -11.00
N ASP A 25 -6.76 -5.13 -10.10
CA ASP A 25 -6.05 -6.38 -10.43
C ASP A 25 -7.05 -7.55 -10.46
N TRP A 26 -7.76 -7.71 -11.59
CA TRP A 26 -8.75 -8.77 -11.76
C TRP A 26 -8.17 -10.18 -11.60
N GLU A 27 -6.96 -10.40 -12.09
CA GLU A 27 -6.26 -11.68 -11.94
C GLU A 27 -5.88 -11.94 -10.47
N GLY A 28 -5.41 -10.91 -9.77
CA GLY A 28 -5.14 -10.95 -8.34
C GLY A 28 -6.38 -11.23 -7.51
N ILE A 29 -7.51 -10.59 -7.84
CA ILE A 29 -8.83 -10.83 -7.21
C ILE A 29 -9.25 -12.28 -7.42
N HIS A 30 -9.15 -12.80 -8.64
CA HIS A 30 -9.52 -14.18 -8.94
C HIS A 30 -8.65 -15.18 -8.16
N LYS A 31 -7.32 -15.00 -8.17
CA LYS A 31 -6.38 -15.84 -7.41
C LYS A 31 -6.61 -15.75 -5.89
N ALA A 32 -6.92 -14.57 -5.37
CA ALA A 32 -7.27 -14.35 -3.97
C ALA A 32 -8.53 -15.13 -3.60
N TYR A 33 -9.56 -15.08 -4.45
CA TYR A 33 -10.81 -15.80 -4.27
C TYR A 33 -10.61 -17.32 -4.25
N GLU A 34 -9.88 -17.89 -5.20
CA GLU A 34 -9.58 -19.33 -5.23
C GLU A 34 -8.82 -19.80 -3.96
N LYS A 35 -7.89 -18.97 -3.48
CA LYS A 35 -7.13 -19.26 -2.26
C LYS A 35 -8.02 -19.21 -1.02
N ASP A 36 -8.94 -18.27 -0.95
CA ASP A 36 -9.87 -18.13 0.17
C ASP A 36 -10.89 -19.28 0.20
N LEU A 37 -11.38 -19.72 -0.96
CA LEU A 37 -12.20 -20.93 -1.10
C LEU A 37 -11.46 -22.17 -0.57
N LYS A 38 -10.20 -22.37 -0.98
CA LYS A 38 -9.37 -23.50 -0.52
C LYS A 38 -9.10 -23.46 0.99
N LYS A 39 -9.09 -22.29 1.60
CA LYS A 39 -8.83 -22.10 3.04
C LYS A 39 -10.09 -22.01 3.90
N GLY A 40 -11.27 -21.97 3.29
CA GLY A 40 -12.56 -21.83 3.97
C GLY A 40 -12.73 -20.52 4.75
N LYS A 41 -11.88 -19.51 4.49
CA LYS A 41 -11.91 -18.21 5.17
C LYS A 41 -11.52 -17.11 4.18
N LEU A 42 -12.28 -16.02 4.19
CA LEU A 42 -11.93 -14.80 3.47
C LEU A 42 -10.75 -14.13 4.18
N VAL A 43 -9.54 -14.27 3.63
CA VAL A 43 -8.29 -13.78 4.24
C VAL A 43 -7.56 -12.80 3.32
N ALA A 44 -7.76 -12.87 2.01
CA ALA A 44 -7.01 -12.06 1.06
C ALA A 44 -7.63 -10.66 0.85
N GLY A 45 -6.92 -9.62 1.31
CA GLY A 45 -7.17 -8.24 0.88
C GLY A 45 -6.59 -8.02 -0.51
N GLY A 46 -7.45 -7.86 -1.52
CA GLY A 46 -7.06 -7.65 -2.91
C GLY A 46 -7.27 -6.22 -3.41
N SER A 47 -7.21 -5.22 -2.52
CA SER A 47 -7.40 -3.82 -2.93
C SER A 47 -6.10 -3.22 -3.45
N THR A 48 -6.14 -2.69 -4.67
CA THR A 48 -5.02 -2.02 -5.34
C THR A 48 -4.65 -0.70 -4.67
N ILE A 49 -3.51 -0.12 -5.02
CA ILE A 49 -3.09 1.21 -4.52
C ILE A 49 -4.15 2.27 -4.84
N SER A 50 -4.76 2.23 -6.02
CA SER A 50 -5.79 3.20 -6.44
C SER A 50 -7.08 3.05 -5.63
N GLN A 51 -7.50 1.81 -5.34
CA GLN A 51 -8.64 1.55 -4.45
C GLN A 51 -8.38 2.03 -3.03
N GLN A 52 -7.18 1.77 -2.52
CA GLN A 52 -6.77 2.26 -1.20
C GLN A 52 -6.75 3.78 -1.15
N LEU A 53 -6.27 4.45 -2.21
CA LEU A 53 -6.27 5.90 -2.32
C LEU A 53 -7.70 6.47 -2.31
N ALA A 54 -8.59 5.91 -3.14
CA ALA A 54 -10.00 6.30 -3.21
C ALA A 54 -10.67 6.20 -1.83
N LYS A 55 -10.48 5.06 -1.15
CA LYS A 55 -11.00 4.82 0.19
C LYS A 55 -10.46 5.82 1.22
N ASN A 56 -9.16 6.08 1.21
CA ASN A 56 -8.53 6.92 2.24
C ASN A 56 -8.84 8.41 2.07
N LEU A 57 -9.02 8.90 0.84
CA LEU A 57 -9.27 10.32 0.59
C LEU A 57 -10.76 10.71 0.69
N PHE A 58 -11.66 9.82 0.28
CA PHE A 58 -13.05 10.21 0.02
C PHE A 58 -14.09 9.47 0.86
N LEU A 59 -13.72 8.33 1.48
CA LEU A 59 -14.70 7.45 2.09
C LEU A 59 -14.44 7.24 3.58
N SER A 60 -15.54 7.02 4.32
CA SER A 60 -15.45 6.65 5.73
C SER A 60 -14.97 5.20 5.91
N GLY A 61 -14.43 4.90 7.10
CA GLY A 61 -13.99 3.54 7.45
C GLY A 61 -15.10 2.48 7.55
N ARG A 62 -16.39 2.85 7.44
CA ARG A 62 -17.53 1.93 7.54
C ARG A 62 -17.43 0.81 6.50
N ARG A 63 -17.62 -0.44 6.87
CA ARG A 63 -17.57 -1.58 5.94
C ARG A 63 -18.98 -1.90 5.44
N SER A 64 -19.27 -1.59 4.18
CA SER A 64 -20.54 -1.96 3.52
C SER A 64 -20.33 -2.18 2.02
N PHE A 65 -21.22 -2.96 1.39
CA PHE A 65 -21.19 -3.17 -0.06
C PHE A 65 -21.40 -1.86 -0.83
N LEU A 66 -22.29 -0.99 -0.34
CA LEU A 66 -22.52 0.33 -0.93
C LEU A 66 -21.24 1.17 -0.94
N ARG A 67 -20.54 1.25 0.20
CA ARG A 67 -19.24 1.96 0.28
C ARG A 67 -18.21 1.36 -0.67
N LYS A 68 -18.20 0.04 -0.85
CA LYS A 68 -17.30 -0.62 -1.80
C LYS A 68 -17.66 -0.32 -3.26
N GLY A 69 -18.94 -0.09 -3.54
CA GLY A 69 -19.42 0.42 -4.84
C GLY A 69 -18.90 1.84 -5.11
N GLU A 70 -19.07 2.75 -4.14
CA GLU A 70 -18.53 4.11 -4.22
C GLU A 70 -17.01 4.11 -4.42
N GLU A 71 -16.29 3.29 -3.66
CA GLU A 71 -14.84 3.11 -3.78
C GLU A 71 -14.46 2.70 -5.21
N SER A 72 -15.22 1.79 -5.80
CA SER A 72 -14.97 1.32 -7.16
C SER A 72 -15.15 2.41 -8.20
N ILE A 73 -16.22 3.21 -8.09
CA ILE A 73 -16.49 4.34 -9.00
C ILE A 73 -15.38 5.38 -8.90
N ILE A 74 -15.02 5.79 -7.67
CA ILE A 74 -13.96 6.78 -7.45
C ILE A 74 -12.60 6.26 -7.95
N THR A 75 -12.33 4.97 -7.79
CA THR A 75 -11.10 4.35 -8.31
C THR A 75 -10.99 4.52 -9.83
N LEU A 76 -12.06 4.23 -10.56
CA LEU A 76 -12.10 4.40 -12.02
C LEU A 76 -11.92 5.87 -12.41
N MET A 77 -12.58 6.79 -11.70
CA MET A 77 -12.42 8.23 -11.94
C MET A 77 -10.96 8.69 -11.73
N LEU A 78 -10.30 8.22 -10.66
CA LEU A 78 -8.90 8.55 -10.40
C LEU A 78 -7.98 8.03 -11.53
N GLU A 79 -8.17 6.79 -11.98
CA GLU A 79 -7.35 6.18 -13.05
C GLU A 79 -7.60 6.81 -14.42
N GLN A 80 -8.80 7.32 -14.68
CA GLN A 80 -9.13 8.02 -15.92
C GLN A 80 -8.54 9.44 -15.96
N VAL A 81 -8.53 10.14 -14.81
CA VAL A 81 -8.13 11.55 -14.74
C VAL A 81 -6.63 11.72 -14.44
N LEU A 82 -6.04 10.78 -13.70
CA LEU A 82 -4.66 10.86 -13.23
C LEU A 82 -3.81 9.72 -13.78
N GLY A 83 -2.61 10.04 -14.28
CA GLY A 83 -1.62 9.01 -14.59
C GLY A 83 -1.09 8.28 -13.35
N LYS A 84 -0.63 7.04 -13.51
CA LYS A 84 -0.08 6.18 -12.44
C LYS A 84 0.94 6.86 -11.54
N ARG A 85 1.83 7.67 -12.13
CA ARG A 85 2.83 8.44 -11.38
C ARG A 85 2.17 9.41 -10.39
N ARG A 86 1.10 10.10 -10.80
CA ARG A 86 0.40 11.08 -9.97
C ARG A 86 -0.43 10.40 -8.89
N ILE A 87 -1.14 9.32 -9.23
CA ILE A 87 -1.85 8.50 -8.24
C ILE A 87 -0.90 8.05 -7.14
N PHE A 88 0.26 7.50 -7.52
CA PHE A 88 1.19 6.97 -6.56
C PHE A 88 1.88 8.06 -5.72
N GLU A 89 2.14 9.22 -6.30
CA GLU A 89 2.63 10.38 -5.56
C GLU A 89 1.64 10.84 -4.49
N ILE A 90 0.35 10.97 -4.83
CA ILE A 90 -0.69 11.36 -3.87
C ILE A 90 -0.78 10.30 -2.77
N TYR A 91 -0.85 9.01 -3.14
CA TYR A 91 -0.88 7.90 -2.21
C TYR A 91 0.26 7.96 -1.18
N LEU A 92 1.51 8.09 -1.64
CA LEU A 92 2.67 8.15 -0.75
C LEU A 92 2.61 9.33 0.23
N ASN A 93 1.96 10.43 -0.14
CA ASN A 93 1.85 11.62 0.70
C ASN A 93 0.56 11.65 1.56
N SER A 94 -0.43 10.81 1.28
CA SER A 94 -1.72 10.87 1.95
C SER A 94 -2.02 9.69 2.87
N ILE A 95 -1.33 8.56 2.72
CA ILE A 95 -1.59 7.41 3.60
C ILE A 95 -1.07 7.63 5.03
N GLU A 96 -1.76 7.00 5.98
CA GLU A 96 -1.31 6.90 7.38
C GLU A 96 -0.25 5.79 7.50
N TRP A 97 0.89 6.13 8.11
CA TRP A 97 2.02 5.21 8.35
C TRP A 97 2.11 4.74 9.81
N GLY A 98 1.48 5.49 10.73
CA GLY A 98 1.41 5.22 12.16
C GLY A 98 0.39 6.16 12.81
N ASN A 99 0.27 6.15 14.13
CA ASN A 99 -0.79 6.90 14.82
C ASN A 99 -0.65 8.41 14.62
N GLY A 100 -1.43 8.98 13.70
CA GLY A 100 -1.35 10.41 13.36
C GLY A 100 -0.19 10.79 12.44
N ILE A 101 0.49 9.81 11.81
CA ILE A 101 1.64 10.05 10.94
C ILE A 101 1.19 9.87 9.49
N PHE A 102 1.07 10.97 8.75
CA PHE A 102 0.59 10.96 7.36
C PHE A 102 1.68 11.40 6.39
N GLY A 103 1.82 10.64 5.30
CA GLY A 103 2.78 10.93 4.25
C GLY A 103 4.19 10.40 4.51
N ALA A 104 4.86 10.04 3.41
CA ALA A 104 6.15 9.35 3.43
C ALA A 104 7.28 10.18 4.07
N GLU A 105 7.26 11.50 3.87
CA GLU A 105 8.27 12.40 4.45
C GLU A 105 8.21 12.41 5.97
N GLU A 106 7.01 12.58 6.52
CA GLU A 106 6.81 12.58 7.97
C GLU A 106 7.16 11.21 8.57
N ALA A 107 6.78 10.12 7.90
CA ALA A 107 7.14 8.77 8.33
C ALA A 107 8.67 8.55 8.33
N ALA A 108 9.39 9.00 7.30
CA ALA A 108 10.84 8.85 7.23
C ALA A 108 11.55 9.57 8.39
N ARG A 109 11.10 10.80 8.69
CA ARG A 109 11.63 11.60 9.79
C ARG A 109 11.32 10.98 11.14
N GLN A 110 10.07 10.61 11.36
CA GLN A 110 9.60 10.07 12.63
C GLN A 110 10.23 8.72 12.98
N TYR A 111 10.40 7.83 11.99
CA TYR A 111 10.90 6.47 12.26
C TYR A 111 12.41 6.32 12.12
N PHE A 112 13.07 7.14 11.31
CA PHE A 112 14.48 6.95 10.97
C PHE A 112 15.32 8.22 11.01
N GLY A 113 14.74 9.37 11.34
CA GLY A 113 15.48 10.65 11.43
C GLY A 113 16.10 11.06 10.10
N THR A 114 15.49 10.68 8.96
CA THR A 114 16.01 10.96 7.61
C THR A 114 14.89 11.44 6.69
N ASP A 115 15.25 12.05 5.57
CA ASP A 115 14.26 12.46 4.56
C ASP A 115 13.76 11.26 3.76
N ALA A 116 12.53 11.33 3.22
CA ALA A 116 11.98 10.22 2.41
C ALA A 116 12.80 9.91 1.15
N ALA A 117 13.60 10.88 0.69
CA ALA A 117 14.53 10.71 -0.42
C ALA A 117 15.71 9.78 -0.11
N HIS A 118 16.10 9.67 1.17
CA HIS A 118 17.31 8.97 1.63
C HIS A 118 17.05 7.62 2.27
N LEU A 119 15.79 7.15 2.27
CA LEU A 119 15.43 5.84 2.80
C LEU A 119 16.21 4.71 2.11
N SER A 120 16.91 3.92 2.92
CA SER A 120 17.56 2.68 2.49
C SER A 120 16.53 1.63 2.09
N ALA A 121 16.97 0.59 1.39
CA ALA A 121 16.09 -0.51 0.99
C ALA A 121 15.40 -1.18 2.19
N TYR A 122 16.14 -1.38 3.29
CA TYR A 122 15.59 -1.95 4.51
C TYR A 122 14.57 -1.01 5.17
N GLN A 123 14.88 0.28 5.33
CA GLN A 123 13.97 1.25 5.93
C GLN A 123 12.68 1.37 5.11
N ALA A 124 12.79 1.42 3.78
CA ALA A 124 11.67 1.40 2.86
C ALA A 124 10.79 0.15 3.01
N ALA A 125 11.38 -1.04 3.00
CA ALA A 125 10.66 -2.30 3.22
C ALA A 125 9.99 -2.35 4.59
N ARG A 126 10.64 -1.79 5.61
CA ARG A 126 10.10 -1.72 6.97
C ARG A 126 8.86 -0.83 7.03
N LEU A 127 8.90 0.38 6.46
CA LEU A 127 7.72 1.25 6.37
C LEU A 127 6.59 0.58 5.60
N ALA A 128 6.88 0.01 4.43
CA ALA A 128 5.90 -0.69 3.60
C ALA A 128 5.21 -1.84 4.37
N SER A 129 5.93 -2.52 5.26
CA SER A 129 5.36 -3.61 6.06
C SER A 129 4.35 -3.18 7.11
N MET A 130 4.32 -1.89 7.49
CA MET A 130 3.42 -1.32 8.48
C MET A 130 2.07 -0.89 7.88
N VAL A 131 2.05 -0.54 6.59
CA VAL A 131 0.89 0.02 5.86
C VAL A 131 -0.41 -0.78 6.00
N PRO A 132 -0.43 -2.12 6.06
CA PRO A 132 -1.67 -2.86 6.24
C PRO A 132 -2.41 -2.57 7.55
N ASN A 133 -1.70 -2.17 8.61
CA ASN A 133 -2.29 -1.82 9.89
C ASN A 133 -1.37 -0.84 10.67
N PRO A 134 -1.29 0.43 10.22
CA PRO A 134 -0.24 1.36 10.63
C PRO A 134 -0.25 1.60 12.14
N ARG A 135 -1.43 1.90 12.71
CA ARG A 135 -1.60 2.19 14.15
C ARG A 135 -1.25 1.02 15.06
N PHE A 136 -1.49 -0.22 14.60
CA PHE A 136 -1.09 -1.40 15.35
C PHE A 136 0.43 -1.58 15.33
N TYR A 137 1.05 -1.52 14.14
CA TYR A 137 2.49 -1.74 14.02
C TYR A 137 3.34 -0.61 14.57
N ASP A 138 2.80 0.60 14.66
CA ASP A 138 3.42 1.72 15.36
C ASP A 138 3.63 1.42 16.86
N ASN A 139 2.68 0.72 17.48
CA ASN A 139 2.80 0.24 18.87
C ASN A 139 3.51 -1.12 18.99
N HIS A 140 3.65 -1.88 17.89
CA HIS A 140 4.21 -3.24 17.85
C HIS A 140 5.41 -3.36 16.89
N ARG A 141 6.29 -2.34 16.91
CA ARG A 141 7.41 -2.20 15.98
C ARG A 141 8.41 -3.35 16.03
N ASN A 142 8.47 -4.12 17.11
CA ASN A 142 9.39 -5.25 17.26
C ASN A 142 8.74 -6.61 17.00
N SER A 143 7.52 -6.66 16.47
CA SER A 143 6.84 -7.93 16.22
C SER A 143 7.58 -8.79 15.20
N ALA A 144 7.63 -10.11 15.47
CA ALA A 144 8.24 -11.08 14.57
C ALA A 144 7.58 -11.10 13.18
N TRP A 145 6.26 -10.87 13.15
CA TRP A 145 5.51 -10.75 11.89
C TRP A 145 6.04 -9.59 11.03
N LEU A 146 6.28 -8.42 11.63
CA LEU A 146 6.76 -7.24 10.91
C LEU A 146 8.16 -7.48 10.35
N ALA A 147 9.06 -8.09 11.14
CA ALA A 147 10.40 -8.49 10.67
C ALA A 147 10.33 -9.47 9.48
N LYS A 148 9.49 -10.52 9.58
CA LYS A 148 9.29 -11.47 8.50
C LYS A 148 8.73 -10.80 7.24
N LYS A 149 7.71 -9.97 7.37
CA LYS A 149 7.10 -9.24 6.25
C LYS A 149 8.08 -8.27 5.61
N THR A 150 8.90 -7.57 6.41
CA THR A 150 9.99 -6.70 5.91
C THR A 150 10.94 -7.49 5.01
N GLY A 151 11.40 -8.66 5.45
CA GLY A 151 12.30 -9.51 4.64
C GLY A 151 11.67 -9.99 3.33
N ILE A 152 10.37 -10.34 3.35
CA ILE A 152 9.63 -10.73 2.14
C ILE A 152 9.50 -9.56 1.15
N ILE A 153 9.23 -8.35 1.63
CA ILE A 153 9.14 -7.16 0.77
C ILE A 153 10.51 -6.85 0.18
N LEU A 154 11.56 -6.85 1.01
CA LEU A 154 12.93 -6.55 0.60
C LEU A 154 13.40 -7.45 -0.55
N SER A 155 13.10 -8.75 -0.50
CA SER A 155 13.48 -9.68 -1.57
C SER A 155 12.69 -9.49 -2.87
N ARG A 156 11.50 -8.88 -2.82
CA ARG A 156 10.62 -8.65 -3.98
C ARG A 156 10.81 -7.29 -4.63
N MET A 157 11.36 -6.31 -3.90
CA MET A 157 11.51 -4.93 -4.36
C MET A 157 12.21 -4.79 -5.71
N ASN A 158 13.24 -5.61 -5.97
CA ASN A 158 14.01 -5.52 -7.21
C ASN A 158 13.19 -5.87 -8.46
N ALA A 159 12.13 -6.66 -8.32
CA ALA A 159 11.24 -7.01 -9.43
C ALA A 159 10.18 -5.93 -9.70
N SER A 160 9.99 -4.96 -8.79
CA SER A 160 8.95 -3.94 -8.92
C SER A 160 9.40 -2.78 -9.80
N ARG A 161 8.62 -2.51 -10.84
CA ARG A 161 8.75 -1.32 -11.68
C ARG A 161 8.11 -0.12 -10.98
N VAL A 162 8.71 1.06 -11.14
CA VAL A 162 8.21 2.32 -10.56
C VAL A 162 7.80 3.29 -11.68
N PRO A 163 6.69 4.02 -11.53
CA PRO A 163 6.31 5.10 -12.43
C PRO A 163 7.09 6.41 -12.17
#